data_AF-A0A162B1T6-F1
#
_entry.id   AF-A0A162B1T6-F1
#
_cell.length_a   1.000
_cell.length_b   1.000
_cell.length_c   1.000
_cell.angle_alpha   90.00
_cell.angle_beta   90.00
_cell.angle_gamma   90.00
#
_symmetry.space_group_name_H-M   'P 1'
#
loop_
_entity.id
_entity.type
_entity.pdbx_description
1 polymer ?
#
loop_
_entity_poly.entity_id
_entity_poly.type
_entity_poly.pdbx_seq_one_letter_code
_entity_poly.pdbx_strand_id
1 'polypeptide(L)'
;MESEYADDGGAAILEKMRADQLESRKQRNEHLTELLQLAKEKEECEKRREAAEQDDADARIMAMDTSSMGEIVAEYFNLRKKEIIERKRNQFAK
;
A
#
# COMPACT_ATOMS: atom_id res chain seq x y z
N MET A 1 17.79 66.87 7.60
CA MET A 1 17.56 66.05 6.39
C MET A 1 17.94 64.63 6.73
N GLU A 2 17.24 63.71 6.09
CA GLU A 2 16.93 62.35 6.53
C GLU A 2 18.15 61.49 6.84
N SER A 3 17.96 60.64 7.86
CA SER A 3 18.89 59.59 8.26
C SER A 3 18.86 58.49 7.18
N GLU A 4 19.67 58.67 6.14
CA GLU A 4 20.05 57.63 5.17
C GLU A 4 20.95 56.59 5.85
N TYR A 5 20.36 55.75 6.69
CA TYR A 5 20.94 54.45 7.02
C TYR A 5 19.97 53.42 6.48
N ALA A 6 20.34 52.87 5.32
CA ALA A 6 19.59 51.88 4.59
C ALA A 6 19.09 50.76 5.51
N ASP A 7 17.80 50.47 5.42
CA ASP A 7 17.11 49.28 5.93
C ASP A 7 17.57 47.98 5.20
N ASP A 8 18.83 47.93 4.76
CA ASP A 8 19.41 46.84 3.96
C ASP A 8 19.66 45.60 4.82
N GLY A 9 20.00 45.80 6.10
CA GLY A 9 20.20 44.69 7.05
C GLY A 9 18.89 44.00 7.42
N GLY A 10 17.81 44.76 7.58
CA GLY A 10 16.46 44.22 7.86
C GLY A 10 15.90 43.46 6.67
N ALA A 11 16.02 44.02 5.47
CA ALA A 11 15.60 43.39 4.22
C ALA A 11 16.35 42.06 3.96
N ALA A 12 17.68 42.03 4.12
CA ALA A 12 18.48 40.83 3.93
C ALA A 12 18.13 39.71 4.93
N ILE A 13 17.82 40.06 6.19
CA ILE A 13 17.37 39.07 7.20
C ILE A 13 16.01 38.48 6.80
N LEU A 14 15.06 39.31 6.37
CA LEU A 14 13.73 38.85 5.95
C LEU A 14 13.79 37.98 4.69
N GLU A 15 14.68 38.30 3.73
CA GLU A 15 14.90 37.49 2.54
C GLU A 15 15.49 36.12 2.89
N LYS A 16 16.49 36.08 3.77
CA LYS A 16 17.07 34.83 4.27
C LYS A 16 16.03 33.97 5.00
N MET A 17 15.23 34.58 5.87
CA MET A 17 14.15 33.87 6.58
C MET A 17 13.11 33.31 5.59
N ARG A 18 12.79 34.04 4.51
CA ARG A 18 11.88 33.56 3.47
C ARG A 18 12.49 32.38 2.71
N ALA A 19 13.77 32.43 2.37
CA ALA A 19 14.49 31.34 1.72
C ALA A 19 14.54 30.08 2.60
N ASP A 20 14.89 30.23 3.88
CA ASP A 20 14.94 29.12 4.85
C ASP A 20 13.55 28.46 5.02
N GLN A 21 12.48 29.28 5.07
CA GLN A 21 11.10 28.77 5.13
C GLN A 21 10.70 28.02 3.85
N LEU A 22 11.14 28.49 2.68
CA LEU A 22 10.87 27.84 1.41
C LEU A 22 11.59 26.49 1.33
N GLU A 23 12.87 26.45 1.71
CA GLU A 23 13.69 25.24 1.74
C GLU A 23 13.09 24.22 2.71
N SER A 24 12.70 24.65 3.91
CA SER A 24 12.04 23.78 4.89
C SER A 24 10.68 23.25 4.38
N ARG A 25 9.90 24.04 3.65
CA ARG A 25 8.66 23.57 3.01
C ARG A 25 8.96 22.54 1.92
N LYS A 26 9.98 22.76 1.11
CA LYS A 26 10.39 21.84 0.05
C LYS A 26 10.80 20.49 0.64
N GLN A 27 11.69 20.48 1.62
CA GLN A 27 12.14 19.26 2.31
C GLN A 27 10.97 18.49 2.94
N ARG A 28 10.04 19.20 3.60
CA ARG A 28 8.84 18.56 4.17
C ARG A 28 7.95 17.94 3.09
N ASN A 29 7.77 18.61 1.96
CA ASN A 29 6.99 18.08 0.86
C ASN A 29 7.64 16.85 0.24
N GLU A 30 8.96 16.89 0.00
CA GLU A 30 9.73 15.74 -0.50
C GLU A 30 9.59 14.54 0.44
N HIS A 31 9.80 14.76 1.74
CA HIS A 31 9.63 13.71 2.74
C HIS A 31 8.19 13.17 2.81
N LEU A 32 7.18 14.03 2.68
CA LEU A 32 5.79 13.60 2.64
C LEU A 32 5.50 12.75 1.39
N THR A 33 6.05 13.12 0.23
CA THR A 33 5.93 12.35 -1.01
C THR A 33 6.56 10.97 -0.86
N GLU A 34 7.75 10.88 -0.25
CA GLU A 34 8.40 9.59 0.03
C GLU A 34 7.55 8.70 0.95
N LEU A 35 7.02 9.26 2.04
CA LEU A 35 6.15 8.52 2.96
C LEU A 35 4.87 8.02 2.28
N LEU A 36 4.26 8.84 1.42
CA LEU A 36 3.07 8.43 0.66
C LEU A 36 3.40 7.32 -0.33
N GLN A 37 4.58 7.37 -0.97
CA GLN A 37 5.02 6.32 -1.88
C GLN A 37 5.26 5.01 -1.14
N LEU A 38 5.97 5.05 -0.01
CA LEU A 38 6.20 3.89 0.85
C LEU A 38 4.88 3.27 1.35
N ALA A 39 3.91 4.11 1.72
CA ALA A 39 2.60 3.63 2.16
C ALA A 39 1.87 2.86 1.03
N LYS A 40 1.90 3.36 -0.20
CA LYS A 40 1.31 2.68 -1.36
C LYS A 40 2.01 1.36 -1.66
N GLU A 41 3.34 1.34 -1.66
CA GLU A 41 4.12 0.13 -1.92
C GLU A 41 3.84 -0.94 -0.85
N LYS A 42 3.73 -0.53 0.41
CA LYS A 42 3.37 -1.44 1.50
C LYS A 42 1.96 -2.02 1.30
N GLU A 43 0.98 -1.18 0.94
CA GLU A 43 -0.38 -1.64 0.66
C GLU A 43 -0.44 -2.61 -0.52
N GLU A 44 0.29 -2.35 -1.60
CA GLU A 44 0.39 -3.27 -2.74
C GLU A 44 1.06 -4.60 -2.35
N CYS A 45 2.12 -4.53 -1.55
CA CYS A 45 2.81 -5.72 -1.06
C CYS A 45 1.87 -6.58 -0.19
N GLU A 46 1.10 -5.94 0.69
CA GLU A 46 0.12 -6.62 1.53
C GLU A 46 -1.00 -7.27 0.70
N LYS A 47 -1.55 -6.56 -0.29
CA LYS A 47 -2.53 -7.14 -1.24
C LYS A 47 -1.98 -8.35 -1.99
N ARG A 48 -0.71 -8.30 -2.44
CA ARG A 48 -0.06 -9.43 -3.09
C ARG A 48 0.13 -10.60 -2.12
N ARG A 49 0.49 -10.33 -0.86
CA ARG A 49 0.64 -11.34 0.18
C ARG A 49 -0.70 -12.02 0.47
N GLU A 50 -1.77 -11.26 0.68
CA GLU A 50 -3.11 -11.78 0.93
C GLU A 50 -3.61 -12.64 -0.23
N ALA A 51 -3.40 -12.20 -1.47
CA ALA A 51 -3.74 -12.98 -2.66
C ALA A 51 -2.97 -14.31 -2.72
N ALA A 52 -1.66 -14.28 -2.44
CA ALA A 52 -0.82 -15.47 -2.41
C ALA A 52 -1.22 -16.45 -1.28
N GLU A 53 -1.55 -15.93 -0.10
CA GLU A 53 -2.04 -16.74 1.02
C GLU A 53 -3.38 -17.40 0.69
N GLN A 54 -4.29 -16.67 0.03
CA GLN A 54 -5.55 -17.21 -0.43
C GLN A 54 -5.34 -18.31 -1.50
N ASP A 55 -4.44 -18.08 -2.45
CA ASP A 55 -4.12 -19.07 -3.49
C ASP A 55 -3.48 -20.34 -2.91
N ASP A 56 -2.61 -20.21 -1.90
CA ASP A 56 -2.03 -21.36 -1.21
C ASP A 56 -3.09 -22.13 -0.40
N ALA A 57 -3.96 -21.44 0.32
CA ALA A 57 -5.07 -22.07 1.03
C ALA A 57 -6.01 -22.82 0.08
N ASP A 58 -6.32 -22.23 -1.07
CA ASP A 58 -7.11 -22.86 -2.12
C ASP A 58 -6.41 -24.09 -2.68
N ALA A 59 -5.11 -23.99 -2.98
CA ALA A 59 -4.31 -25.09 -3.50
C ALA A 59 -4.30 -26.28 -2.53
N ARG A 60 -4.17 -26.02 -1.23
CA ARG A 60 -4.23 -27.06 -0.19
C ARG A 60 -5.59 -27.75 -0.16
N ILE A 61 -6.69 -26.99 -0.23
CA ILE A 61 -8.05 -27.57 -0.28
C ILE A 61 -8.25 -28.41 -1.54
N MET A 62 -7.79 -27.91 -2.69
CA MET A 62 -7.90 -28.61 -3.97
C MET A 62 -7.07 -29.91 -4.00
N ALA A 63 -5.88 -29.89 -3.41
CA ALA A 63 -4.98 -31.04 -3.32
C ALA A 63 -5.41 -32.09 -2.28
N MET A 64 -6.31 -31.75 -1.36
CA MET A 64 -6.78 -32.67 -0.31
C MET A 64 -7.45 -33.91 -0.93
N ASP A 65 -6.90 -35.10 -0.70
CA ASP A 65 -7.54 -36.35 -1.11
C ASP A 65 -8.66 -36.71 -0.13
N THR A 66 -9.87 -36.85 -0.65
CA THR A 66 -11.08 -37.16 0.14
C THR A 66 -11.46 -38.63 0.08
N SER A 67 -10.71 -39.46 -0.64
CA SER A 67 -11.06 -40.86 -0.92
C SER A 67 -11.14 -41.74 0.32
N SER A 68 -10.37 -41.40 1.36
CA SER A 68 -10.33 -42.11 2.64
C SER A 68 -11.11 -41.43 3.76
N MET A 69 -11.81 -40.33 3.46
CA MET A 69 -12.56 -39.56 4.44
C MET A 69 -14.00 -40.09 4.58
N GLY A 70 -14.60 -39.92 5.77
CA GLY A 70 -16.02 -40.20 5.96
C GLY A 70 -16.91 -39.28 5.11
N GLU A 71 -18.11 -39.75 4.76
CA GLU A 71 -19.02 -39.11 3.78
C GLU A 71 -19.22 -37.61 4.02
N ILE A 72 -19.51 -37.22 5.26
CA ILE A 72 -19.76 -35.81 5.63
C ILE A 72 -18.51 -34.94 5.40
N VAL A 73 -17.33 -35.45 5.73
CA VAL A 73 -16.06 -34.70 5.59
C VAL A 73 -15.68 -34.61 4.11
N ALA A 74 -15.88 -35.69 3.36
CA ALA A 74 -15.65 -35.71 1.91
C ALA A 74 -16.59 -34.72 1.20
N GLU A 75 -17.87 -34.67 1.58
CA GLU A 75 -18.85 -33.73 1.03
C GLU A 75 -18.45 -32.27 1.29
N TYR A 76 -18.00 -31.96 2.52
CA TYR A 76 -17.48 -30.63 2.86
C TYR A 76 -16.34 -30.18 1.94
N PHE A 77 -15.31 -31.01 1.77
CA PHE A 77 -14.18 -30.67 0.89
C PHE A 77 -14.61 -30.56 -0.57
N ASN A 78 -15.49 -31.44 -1.04
CA ASN A 78 -16.01 -31.38 -2.41
C ASN A 78 -16.82 -30.10 -2.67
N LEU A 79 -17.64 -29.67 -1.72
CA LEU A 79 -18.34 -28.39 -1.79
C LEU A 79 -17.34 -27.24 -1.84
N ARG A 80 -16.34 -27.24 -0.97
CA ARG A 80 -15.33 -26.18 -0.93
C ARG A 80 -14.50 -26.08 -2.19
N LYS A 81 -14.13 -27.23 -2.79
CA LYS A 81 -13.46 -27.29 -4.10
C LYS A 81 -14.31 -26.67 -5.21
N LYS A 82 -15.62 -26.93 -5.22
CA LYS A 82 -16.56 -26.31 -6.19
C LYS A 82 -16.61 -24.79 -6.03
N GLU A 83 -16.73 -24.29 -4.80
CA GLU A 83 -16.73 -22.85 -4.51
C GLU A 83 -15.43 -22.15 -4.99
N ILE A 84 -14.28 -22.79 -4.79
CA ILE A 84 -12.98 -22.28 -5.25
C ILE A 84 -12.95 -22.17 -6.77
N ILE A 85 -13.39 -23.21 -7.48
CA ILE A 85 -13.43 -23.23 -8.95
C ILE A 85 -14.34 -22.10 -9.47
N GLU A 86 -15.52 -21.93 -8.87
CA GLU A 86 -16.46 -20.89 -9.28
C GLU A 86 -15.90 -19.47 -9.03
N ARG A 87 -15.32 -19.22 -7.84
CA ARG A 87 -14.66 -17.94 -7.57
C ARG A 87 -13.55 -17.65 -8.57
N LYS A 88 -12.66 -18.62 -8.86
CA LYS A 88 -11.58 -18.43 -9.83
C LYS A 88 -12.12 -18.14 -11.24
N ARG A 89 -13.16 -18.86 -11.68
CA ARG A 89 -13.84 -18.58 -12.96
C ARG A 89 -14.39 -17.15 -13.02
N ASN A 90 -15.04 -16.69 -11.96
CA ASN A 90 -15.62 -15.35 -11.89
C ASN A 90 -14.56 -14.23 -11.88
N GLN A 91 -13.33 -14.51 -11.41
CA GLN A 91 -12.20 -13.58 -11.49
C GLN A 91 -11.69 -13.41 -12.93
N PHE A 92 -11.68 -14.49 -13.74
CA PHE A 92 -11.26 -14.43 -15.14
C PHE A 92 -12.34 -13.91 -16.11
N ALA A 93 -13.60 -13.83 -15.64
CA ALA A 93 -14.73 -13.34 -16.43
C ALA A 93 -14.96 -11.82 -16.32
N LYS A 94 -14.16 -11.11 -15.50
CA LYS A 94 -14.16 -9.65 -15.36
C LYS A 94 -12.99 -9.04 -16.11
#